data_AF-A0A7S2VSS6-F1
#
_entry.id   AF-A0A7S2VSS6-F1
#
_cell.length_a   1.000
_cell.length_b   1.000
_cell.length_c   1.000
_cell.angle_alpha   90.00
_cell.angle_beta   90.00
_cell.angle_gamma   90.00
#
_symmetry.space_group_name_H-M   'P 1'
#
loop_
_entity.id
_entity.type
_entity.pdbx_description
1 polymer ?
#
loop_
_entity_poly.entity_id
_entity_poly.type
_entity_poly.pdbx_seq_one_letter_code
_entity_poly.pdbx_strand_id
1 'polypeptide(L)'
;CGCCTMEAVWVAVDVFKELDTQGCGEVTRNGWVAALAASQPTVSRVRVLRRARLEARFRESGVPVTLQEFLKLLWPRARERDLAPMRRWAQLREAYVVAAAKSFRGHEAELAKVFERLDLRGEGRVLASNIVRAHLLPFDVVCRLTRATHLREHWIDKETFRSVIWPDVRAKYIDAEVLAQMKKEEEALMGTTLAGAFNMGVDKPGAK
;
A
#
# COMPACT_ATOMS: atom_id res chain seq x y z
N CYS A 1 -10.52 2.91 19.17
CA CYS A 1 -9.65 4.07 19.41
C CYS A 1 -10.53 5.18 19.96
N GLY A 2 -10.18 5.76 21.11
CA GLY A 2 -11.00 6.80 21.74
C GLY A 2 -10.63 8.23 21.33
N CYS A 3 -9.55 8.44 20.55
CA CYS A 3 -8.97 9.76 20.31
C CYS A 3 -8.84 10.16 18.83
N CYS A 4 -9.13 9.24 17.90
CA CYS A 4 -9.13 9.53 16.46
C CYS A 4 -9.99 8.54 15.67
N THR A 5 -10.27 8.91 14.42
CA THR A 5 -10.90 8.04 13.43
C THR A 5 -9.85 7.39 12.51
N MET A 6 -10.28 6.39 11.73
CA MET A 6 -9.42 5.69 10.77
C MET A 6 -8.91 6.64 9.69
N GLU A 7 -9.79 7.51 9.18
CA GLU A 7 -9.50 8.47 8.11
C GLU A 7 -8.45 9.49 8.57
N ALA A 8 -8.54 9.95 9.82
CA ALA A 8 -7.54 10.85 10.39
C ALA A 8 -6.15 10.19 10.48
N VAL A 9 -6.10 8.89 10.80
CA VAL A 9 -4.84 8.12 10.81
C VAL A 9 -4.31 7.92 9.40
N TRP A 10 -5.18 7.66 8.42
CA TRP A 10 -4.76 7.52 7.02
C TRP A 10 -4.13 8.79 6.47
N VAL A 11 -4.74 9.95 6.76
CA VAL A 11 -4.14 11.25 6.39
C VAL A 11 -2.76 11.43 7.05
N ALA A 12 -2.61 11.02 8.31
CA ALA A 12 -1.31 11.06 8.98
C ALA A 12 -0.29 10.09 8.35
N VAL A 13 -0.69 8.88 7.98
CA VAL A 13 0.16 7.89 7.32
C VAL A 13 0.60 8.36 5.93
N ASP A 14 -0.32 8.96 5.17
CA ASP A 14 0.00 9.51 3.84
C ASP A 14 1.05 10.63 3.97
N VAL A 15 0.86 11.57 4.92
CA VAL A 15 1.85 12.61 5.21
C VAL A 15 3.16 12.00 5.72
N PHE A 16 3.13 10.97 6.57
CA PHE A 16 4.33 10.29 7.04
C PHE A 16 5.13 9.70 5.86
N LYS A 17 4.46 9.05 4.91
CA LYS A 17 5.11 8.49 3.72
C LYS A 17 5.68 9.55 2.79
N GLU A 18 5.06 10.73 2.70
CA GLU A 18 5.64 11.87 1.97
C GLU A 18 6.94 12.38 2.63
N LEU A 19 7.07 12.24 3.96
CA LEU A 19 8.26 12.62 4.71
C LEU A 19 9.35 11.53 4.72
N ASP A 20 8.96 10.25 4.61
CA ASP A 20 9.86 9.10 4.47
C ASP A 20 10.39 9.01 3.04
N THR A 21 11.24 9.97 2.67
CA THR A 21 11.80 10.08 1.32
C THR A 21 12.68 8.90 0.92
N GLN A 22 13.13 8.09 1.89
CA GLN A 22 13.98 6.92 1.67
C GLN A 22 13.19 5.60 1.63
N GLY A 23 11.92 5.62 2.05
CA GLY A 23 11.08 4.43 2.16
C GLY A 23 11.57 3.44 3.22
N CYS A 24 12.28 3.91 4.25
CA CYS A 24 12.85 3.06 5.30
C CYS A 24 11.92 2.86 6.51
N GLY A 25 10.73 3.48 6.50
CA GLY A 25 9.77 3.44 7.59
C GLY A 25 10.05 4.46 8.70
N GLU A 26 10.97 5.40 8.47
CA GLU A 26 11.38 6.42 9.43
C GLU A 26 11.57 7.78 8.75
N VAL A 27 11.21 8.84 9.46
CA VAL A 27 11.44 10.21 9.02
C VAL A 27 12.73 10.73 9.65
N THR A 28 13.73 11.01 8.83
CA THR A 28 14.97 11.68 9.27
C THR A 28 14.81 13.19 9.24
N ARG A 29 15.66 13.93 9.98
CA ARG A 29 15.67 15.40 9.93
C ARG A 29 15.89 15.91 8.51
N ASN A 30 16.82 15.30 7.77
CA ASN A 30 17.14 15.69 6.39
C ASN A 30 15.97 15.37 5.45
N GLY A 31 15.36 14.19 5.59
CA GLY A 31 14.16 13.80 4.84
C GLY A 31 13.00 14.77 5.07
N TRP A 32 12.77 15.17 6.32
CA TRP A 32 11.76 16.18 6.66
C TRP A 32 12.02 17.54 5.99
N VAL A 33 13.25 18.07 6.06
CA VAL A 33 13.60 19.35 5.40
C VAL A 33 13.45 19.26 3.87
N ALA A 34 13.93 18.16 3.27
CA ALA A 34 13.79 17.93 1.84
C ALA A 34 12.31 17.84 1.40
N ALA A 35 11.49 17.11 2.15
CA ALA A 35 10.07 16.96 1.86
C ALA A 35 9.30 18.29 1.97
N LEU A 36 9.69 19.18 2.89
CA LEU A 36 9.12 20.54 2.97
C LEU A 36 9.40 21.37 1.73
N ALA A 37 10.58 21.22 1.12
CA ALA A 37 10.94 21.93 -0.11
C ALA A 37 10.31 21.32 -1.36
N ALA A 38 10.17 19.99 -1.42
CA ALA A 38 9.78 19.27 -2.64
C ALA A 38 8.27 19.34 -2.98
N SER A 39 7.40 19.53 -1.99
CA SER A 39 5.95 19.34 -2.17
C SER A 39 5.14 20.57 -1.80
N GLN A 40 4.14 20.89 -2.63
CA GLN A 40 3.21 21.98 -2.36
C GLN A 40 2.42 21.71 -1.05
N PRO A 41 2.29 22.71 -0.17
CA PRO A 41 1.59 22.54 1.09
C PRO A 41 0.08 22.39 0.86
N THR A 42 -0.48 21.23 1.23
CA THR A 42 -1.94 21.05 1.33
C THR A 42 -2.43 21.40 2.74
N VAL A 43 -3.70 21.77 2.88
CA VAL A 43 -4.29 22.12 4.20
C VAL A 43 -4.17 20.95 5.18
N SER A 44 -4.45 19.72 4.74
CA SER A 44 -4.35 18.51 5.56
C SER A 44 -2.91 18.27 6.01
N ARG A 45 -1.94 18.38 5.09
CA ARG A 45 -0.52 18.23 5.39
C ARG A 45 -0.05 19.25 6.42
N VAL A 46 -0.36 20.53 6.22
CA VAL A 46 0.02 21.60 7.16
C VAL A 46 -0.58 21.35 8.56
N ARG A 47 -1.84 20.91 8.64
CA ARG A 47 -2.48 20.56 9.92
C ARG A 47 -1.76 19.42 10.62
N VAL A 48 -1.41 18.36 9.90
CA VAL A 48 -0.66 17.21 10.44
C VAL A 48 0.72 17.67 10.94
N LEU A 49 1.49 18.39 10.12
CA LEU A 49 2.85 18.83 10.46
C LEU A 49 2.86 19.75 11.69
N ARG A 50 1.95 20.72 11.76
CA ARG A 50 1.81 21.61 12.93
C ARG A 50 1.51 20.83 14.21
N ARG A 51 0.67 19.79 14.10
CA ARG A 51 0.27 18.97 15.24
C ARG A 51 1.38 18.02 15.70
N ALA A 52 2.15 17.45 14.77
CA ALA A 52 3.25 16.54 15.06
C ALA A 52 4.48 17.24 15.67
N ARG A 53 4.64 18.57 15.47
CA ARG A 53 5.74 19.37 16.02
C ARG A 53 7.14 18.77 15.73
N LEU A 54 7.32 18.20 14.54
CA LEU A 54 8.56 17.52 14.13
C LEU A 54 9.80 18.42 14.24
N GLU A 55 9.67 19.71 13.96
CA GLU A 55 10.78 20.67 14.10
C GLU A 55 11.32 20.72 15.54
N ALA A 56 10.43 20.89 16.53
CA ALA A 56 10.82 20.89 17.94
C ALA A 56 11.41 19.53 18.32
N ARG A 57 10.76 18.44 17.88
CA ARG A 57 11.25 17.08 18.13
C ARG A 57 12.66 16.83 17.58
N PHE A 58 12.99 17.33 16.40
CA PHE A 58 14.34 17.19 15.80
C PHE A 58 15.38 18.15 16.38
N ARG A 59 14.97 19.26 16.99
CA ARG A 59 15.88 20.13 17.77
C ARG A 59 16.30 19.46 19.07
N GLU A 60 15.37 18.74 19.71
CA GLU A 60 15.64 18.02 20.95
C GLU A 60 16.46 16.74 20.73
N SER A 61 16.21 16.01 19.63
CA SER A 61 16.97 14.80 19.31
C SER A 61 17.00 14.54 17.79
N GLY A 62 18.19 14.23 17.26
CA GLY A 62 18.39 13.91 15.85
C GLY A 62 17.99 12.48 15.44
N VAL A 63 17.48 11.67 16.38
CA VAL A 63 17.06 10.28 16.10
C VAL A 63 15.88 10.28 15.11
N PRO A 64 15.88 9.40 14.09
CA PRO A 64 14.76 9.26 13.16
C PRO A 64 13.43 8.97 13.86
N VAL A 65 12.34 9.49 13.31
CA VAL A 65 11.00 9.35 13.86
C VAL A 65 10.27 8.21 13.14
N THR A 66 10.00 7.13 13.87
CA THR A 66 9.19 6.01 13.36
C THR A 66 7.72 6.40 13.18
N LEU A 67 6.96 5.64 12.40
CA LEU A 67 5.51 5.86 12.28
C LEU A 67 4.80 5.83 13.65
N GLN A 68 5.18 4.90 14.54
CA GLN A 68 4.58 4.81 15.86
C GLN A 68 4.83 6.06 16.70
N GLU A 69 6.05 6.59 16.68
CA GLU A 69 6.39 7.84 17.36
C GLU A 69 5.64 9.03 16.73
N PHE A 70 5.57 9.09 15.40
CA PHE A 70 4.82 10.11 14.69
C PHE A 70 3.34 10.15 15.07
N LEU A 71 2.70 8.98 15.18
CA LEU A 71 1.32 8.87 15.67
C LEU A 71 1.20 9.32 17.13
N LYS A 72 2.17 9.01 18.00
CA LYS A 72 2.18 9.51 19.39
C LYS A 72 2.31 11.03 19.47
N LEU A 73 3.12 11.64 18.59
CA LEU A 73 3.25 13.11 18.51
C LEU A 73 1.93 13.77 18.08
N LEU A 74 1.20 13.15 17.14
CA LEU A 74 -0.10 13.64 16.70
C LEU A 74 -1.19 13.46 17.76
N TRP A 75 -1.18 12.36 18.49
CA TRP A 75 -2.15 12.10 19.56
C TRP A 75 -1.45 11.83 20.90
N PRO A 76 -0.93 12.87 21.58
CA PRO A 76 -0.16 12.68 22.83
C PRO A 76 -0.93 12.01 23.97
N ARG A 77 -2.26 12.06 23.92
CA ARG A 77 -3.15 11.41 24.91
C ARG A 77 -3.50 9.95 24.54
N ALA A 78 -3.06 9.46 23.38
CA ALA A 78 -3.30 8.09 22.96
C ALA A 78 -2.53 7.12 23.86
N ARG A 79 -3.25 6.15 24.42
CA ARG A 79 -2.65 5.07 25.20
C ARG A 79 -2.31 3.90 24.28
N GLU A 80 -1.61 2.89 24.79
CA GLU A 80 -1.23 1.72 23.98
C GLU A 80 -2.45 1.00 23.36
N ARG A 81 -3.58 0.98 24.09
CA ARG A 81 -4.88 0.49 23.58
C ARG A 81 -5.42 1.25 22.38
N ASP A 82 -5.04 2.52 22.21
CA ASP A 82 -5.43 3.38 21.09
C ASP A 82 -4.43 3.25 19.94
N LEU A 83 -3.14 3.05 20.23
CA LEU A 83 -2.10 2.85 19.23
C LEU A 83 -2.26 1.52 18.49
N ALA A 84 -2.70 0.46 19.17
CA ALA A 84 -2.94 -0.84 18.54
C ALA A 84 -3.90 -0.76 17.32
N PRO A 85 -5.11 -0.18 17.40
CA PRO A 85 -5.96 0.01 16.23
C PRO A 85 -5.38 1.01 15.22
N MET A 86 -4.65 2.06 15.64
CA MET A 86 -4.00 2.98 14.68
C MET A 86 -2.97 2.25 13.80
N ARG A 87 -2.14 1.37 14.40
CA ARG A 87 -1.18 0.53 13.65
C ARG A 87 -1.90 -0.37 12.64
N ARG A 88 -3.00 -1.01 13.07
CA ARG A 88 -3.83 -1.81 12.16
C ARG A 88 -4.39 -0.97 11.02
N TRP A 89 -4.88 0.24 11.31
CA TRP A 89 -5.39 1.14 10.27
C TRP A 89 -4.31 1.59 9.29
N ALA A 90 -3.08 1.81 9.78
CA ALA A 90 -1.94 2.10 8.92
C ALA A 90 -1.64 0.95 7.96
N GLN A 91 -1.63 -0.30 8.45
CA GLN A 91 -1.45 -1.49 7.60
C GLN A 91 -2.55 -1.63 6.54
N LEU A 92 -3.82 -1.39 6.91
CA LEU A 92 -4.93 -1.37 5.94
C LEU A 92 -4.74 -0.27 4.87
N ARG A 93 -4.21 0.89 5.27
CA ARG A 93 -3.87 1.96 4.32
C ARG A 93 -2.75 1.55 3.38
N GLU A 94 -1.75 0.81 3.86
CA GLU A 94 -0.69 0.27 3.01
C GLU A 94 -1.24 -0.71 1.97
N ALA A 95 -2.15 -1.60 2.36
CA ALA A 95 -2.82 -2.50 1.42
C ALA A 95 -3.55 -1.71 0.31
N TYR A 96 -4.28 -0.65 0.69
CA TYR A 96 -4.93 0.25 -0.26
C TYR A 96 -3.93 0.90 -1.21
N VAL A 97 -2.83 1.47 -0.68
CA VAL A 97 -1.84 2.19 -1.48
C VAL A 97 -1.18 1.28 -2.51
N VAL A 98 -0.94 0.00 -2.18
CA VAL A 98 -0.43 -0.98 -3.15
C VAL A 98 -1.42 -1.18 -4.29
N ALA A 99 -2.70 -1.41 -3.97
CA ALA A 99 -3.74 -1.64 -4.98
C ALA A 99 -4.08 -0.40 -5.82
N ALA A 100 -4.01 0.78 -5.22
CA ALA A 100 -4.33 2.06 -5.85
C ALA A 100 -3.12 2.72 -6.54
N ALA A 101 -1.95 2.09 -6.55
CA ALA A 101 -0.78 2.61 -7.22
C ALA A 101 -0.99 2.65 -8.75
N LYS A 102 -0.51 3.70 -9.43
CA LYS A 102 -0.55 3.77 -10.91
C LYS A 102 0.26 2.66 -11.59
N SER A 103 1.25 2.12 -10.87
CA SER A 103 2.05 0.98 -11.31
C SER A 103 1.37 -0.36 -11.04
N PHE A 104 0.16 -0.38 -10.47
CA PHE A 104 -0.55 -1.62 -10.18
C PHE A 104 -0.84 -2.37 -11.48
N ARG A 105 -0.56 -3.67 -11.49
CA ARG A 105 -0.79 -4.57 -12.65
C ARG A 105 -1.63 -5.79 -12.28
N GLY A 106 -1.89 -6.00 -11.00
CA GLY A 106 -2.60 -7.16 -10.48
C GLY A 106 -1.76 -8.44 -10.49
N HIS A 107 -0.44 -8.33 -10.49
CA HIS A 107 0.46 -9.48 -10.49
C HIS A 107 0.44 -10.22 -9.14
N GLU A 108 0.91 -11.48 -9.15
CA GLU A 108 0.96 -12.31 -7.94
C GLU A 108 1.82 -11.69 -6.81
N ALA A 109 2.88 -10.97 -7.17
CA ALA A 109 3.71 -10.25 -6.20
C ALA A 109 2.93 -9.12 -5.49
N GLU A 110 2.02 -8.45 -6.19
CA GLU A 110 1.17 -7.40 -5.63
C GLU A 110 0.04 -7.99 -4.79
N LEU A 111 -0.54 -9.12 -5.24
CA LEU A 111 -1.46 -9.91 -4.44
C LEU A 111 -0.84 -10.27 -3.10
N ALA A 112 0.37 -10.83 -3.11
CA ALA A 112 1.07 -11.25 -1.90
C ALA A 112 1.27 -10.06 -0.94
N LYS A 113 1.71 -8.90 -1.45
CA LYS A 113 1.86 -7.66 -0.67
C LYS A 113 0.54 -7.19 -0.07
N VAL A 114 -0.53 -7.14 -0.86
CA VAL A 114 -1.86 -6.73 -0.39
C VAL A 114 -2.35 -7.68 0.69
N PHE A 115 -2.24 -9.00 0.47
CA PHE A 115 -2.68 -10.01 1.41
C PHE A 115 -1.89 -9.95 2.73
N GLU A 116 -0.57 -9.84 2.67
CA GLU A 116 0.30 -9.68 3.85
C GLU A 116 -0.10 -8.46 4.69
N ARG A 117 -0.46 -7.35 4.05
CA ARG A 117 -0.92 -6.13 4.75
C ARG A 117 -2.34 -6.24 5.31
N LEU A 118 -3.18 -7.12 4.76
CA LEU A 118 -4.50 -7.44 5.29
C LEU A 118 -4.45 -8.47 6.43
N ASP A 119 -3.44 -9.35 6.42
CA ASP A 119 -3.17 -10.35 7.45
C ASP A 119 -2.41 -9.73 8.62
N LEU A 120 -3.16 -8.93 9.40
CA LEU A 120 -2.64 -8.18 10.54
C LEU A 120 -2.00 -9.05 11.64
N ARG A 121 -2.13 -10.39 11.56
CA ARG A 121 -1.63 -11.35 12.55
C ARG A 121 -0.59 -12.32 11.99
N GLY A 122 -0.40 -12.37 10.67
CA GLY A 122 0.48 -13.35 10.03
C GLY A 122 -0.03 -14.80 10.16
N GLU A 123 -1.36 -14.98 10.27
CA GLU A 123 -1.97 -16.31 10.44
C GLU A 123 -2.26 -17.02 9.09
N GLY A 124 -1.91 -16.39 7.95
CA GLY A 124 -2.22 -16.90 6.61
C GLY A 124 -3.69 -16.70 6.20
N ARG A 125 -4.45 -15.89 6.96
CA ARG A 125 -5.88 -15.64 6.75
C ARG A 125 -6.25 -14.20 7.13
N VAL A 126 -7.24 -13.65 6.44
CA VAL A 126 -7.70 -12.28 6.61
C VAL A 126 -9.19 -12.25 6.96
N LEU A 127 -9.61 -11.31 7.80
CA LEU A 127 -11.04 -11.07 8.00
C LEU A 127 -11.63 -10.39 6.77
N ALA A 128 -12.78 -10.83 6.28
CA ALA A 128 -13.47 -10.22 5.16
C ALA A 128 -13.74 -8.72 5.39
N SER A 129 -14.04 -8.34 6.63
CA SER A 129 -14.20 -6.93 7.02
C SER A 129 -12.93 -6.08 6.84
N ASN A 130 -11.72 -6.66 6.86
CA ASN A 130 -10.49 -5.91 6.59
C ASN A 130 -10.42 -5.44 5.14
N ILE A 131 -10.96 -6.22 4.18
CA ILE A 131 -11.00 -5.88 2.76
C ILE A 131 -11.84 -4.61 2.55
N VAL A 132 -13.01 -4.57 3.18
CA VAL A 132 -13.91 -3.41 3.14
C VAL A 132 -13.28 -2.21 3.83
N ARG A 133 -12.69 -2.41 5.02
CA ARG A 133 -12.06 -1.32 5.79
C ARG A 133 -10.80 -0.76 5.13
N ALA A 134 -10.08 -1.56 4.35
CA ALA A 134 -8.98 -1.09 3.50
C ALA A 134 -9.48 -0.39 2.21
N HIS A 135 -10.80 -0.27 2.01
CA HIS A 135 -11.42 0.32 0.82
C HIS A 135 -11.03 -0.40 -0.49
N LEU A 136 -10.63 -1.67 -0.40
CA LEU A 136 -10.28 -2.46 -1.59
C LEU A 136 -11.53 -2.78 -2.40
N LEU A 137 -12.61 -3.22 -1.74
CA LEU A 137 -13.91 -3.48 -2.35
C LEU A 137 -15.03 -2.95 -1.43
N PRO A 138 -16.18 -2.53 -1.98
CA PRO A 138 -17.32 -2.11 -1.17
C PRO A 138 -17.97 -3.31 -0.46
N PHE A 139 -18.75 -3.01 0.59
CA PHE A 139 -19.32 -4.02 1.49
C PHE A 139 -20.21 -5.06 0.78
N ASP A 140 -21.10 -4.60 -0.08
CA ASP A 140 -22.04 -5.42 -0.84
C ASP A 140 -21.33 -6.42 -1.77
N VAL A 141 -20.24 -5.99 -2.41
CA VAL A 141 -19.42 -6.86 -3.27
C VAL A 141 -18.75 -7.95 -2.43
N VAL A 142 -18.13 -7.60 -1.30
CA VAL A 142 -17.49 -8.61 -0.44
C VAL A 142 -18.51 -9.60 0.13
N CYS A 143 -19.68 -9.14 0.56
CA CYS A 143 -20.78 -10.01 1.00
C CYS A 143 -21.22 -10.98 -0.09
N ARG A 144 -21.41 -10.49 -1.32
CA ARG A 144 -21.80 -11.32 -2.47
C ARG A 144 -20.74 -12.38 -2.79
N LEU A 145 -19.47 -11.98 -2.85
CA LEU A 145 -18.35 -12.87 -3.19
C LEU A 145 -18.13 -13.97 -2.13
N THR A 146 -18.20 -13.61 -0.85
CA THR A 146 -17.97 -14.54 0.26
C THR A 146 -19.21 -15.33 0.68
N ARG A 147 -20.40 -14.93 0.18
CA ARG A 147 -21.72 -15.41 0.65
C ARG A 147 -21.92 -15.25 2.16
N ALA A 148 -21.18 -14.34 2.80
CA ALA A 148 -21.21 -14.10 4.23
C ALA A 148 -22.04 -12.86 4.56
N THR A 149 -22.94 -12.99 5.54
CA THR A 149 -23.72 -11.87 6.11
C THR A 149 -22.92 -11.08 7.15
N HIS A 150 -22.03 -11.76 7.90
CA HIS A 150 -21.26 -11.18 8.99
C HIS A 150 -19.75 -11.15 8.69
N LEU A 151 -19.29 -10.14 7.95
CA LEU A 151 -17.88 -10.02 7.52
C LEU A 151 -16.86 -9.88 8.66
N ARG A 152 -17.30 -9.60 9.89
CA ARG A 152 -16.42 -9.48 11.08
C ARG A 152 -15.98 -10.82 11.64
N GLU A 153 -16.67 -11.89 11.28
CA GLU A 153 -16.43 -13.26 11.77
C GLU A 153 -15.99 -14.20 10.64
N HIS A 154 -16.11 -13.76 9.39
CA HIS A 154 -15.72 -14.54 8.23
C HIS A 154 -14.24 -14.36 7.89
N TRP A 155 -13.47 -15.44 8.03
CA TRP A 155 -12.06 -15.52 7.69
C TRP A 155 -11.88 -16.08 6.28
N ILE A 156 -10.92 -15.52 5.53
CA ILE A 156 -10.59 -15.88 4.15
C ILE A 156 -9.10 -16.22 4.11
N ASP A 157 -8.76 -17.43 3.68
CA ASP A 157 -7.36 -17.81 3.45
C ASP A 157 -6.81 -17.21 2.15
N LYS A 158 -5.50 -17.40 1.91
CA LYS A 158 -4.83 -16.83 0.73
C LYS A 158 -5.36 -17.37 -0.59
N GLU A 159 -5.71 -18.65 -0.65
CA GLU A 159 -6.20 -19.29 -1.87
C GLU A 159 -7.60 -18.81 -2.24
N THR A 160 -8.48 -18.70 -1.26
CA THR A 160 -9.83 -18.13 -1.40
C THR A 160 -9.74 -16.65 -1.76
N PHE A 161 -8.85 -15.89 -1.13
CA PHE A 161 -8.62 -14.49 -1.51
C PHE A 161 -8.17 -14.37 -2.97
N ARG A 162 -7.24 -15.22 -3.41
CA ARG A 162 -6.73 -15.24 -4.79
C ARG A 162 -7.78 -15.62 -5.82
N SER A 163 -8.58 -16.64 -5.55
CA SER A 163 -9.55 -17.16 -6.51
C SER A 163 -10.87 -16.38 -6.53
N VAL A 164 -11.31 -15.85 -5.39
CA VAL A 164 -12.64 -15.24 -5.24
C VAL A 164 -12.60 -13.72 -5.16
N ILE A 165 -11.66 -13.14 -4.41
CA ILE A 165 -11.63 -11.68 -4.14
C ILE A 165 -10.75 -10.93 -5.13
N TRP A 166 -9.58 -11.49 -5.46
CA TRP A 166 -8.58 -10.82 -6.29
C TRP A 166 -9.07 -10.43 -7.69
N PRO A 167 -9.91 -11.22 -8.40
CA PRO A 167 -10.45 -10.81 -9.69
C PRO A 167 -11.19 -9.46 -9.65
N ASP A 168 -12.05 -9.25 -8.65
CA ASP A 168 -12.78 -7.99 -8.48
C ASP A 168 -11.86 -6.83 -8.05
N VAL A 169 -10.84 -7.10 -7.23
CA VAL A 169 -9.82 -6.08 -6.90
C VAL A 169 -9.10 -5.64 -8.18
N ARG A 170 -8.65 -6.58 -9.01
CA ARG A 170 -8.02 -6.26 -10.30
C ARG A 170 -8.94 -5.46 -11.20
N ALA A 171 -10.18 -5.90 -11.38
CA ALA A 171 -11.15 -5.22 -12.22
C ALA A 171 -11.43 -3.76 -11.77
N LYS A 172 -11.36 -3.49 -10.46
CA LYS A 172 -11.56 -2.15 -9.92
C LYS A 172 -10.39 -1.20 -10.18
N TYR A 173 -9.14 -1.69 -10.09
CA TYR A 173 -7.94 -0.84 -10.10
C TYR A 173 -7.14 -0.88 -11.40
N ILE A 174 -7.40 -1.85 -12.27
CA ILE A 174 -6.80 -1.92 -13.61
C ILE A 174 -7.80 -1.33 -14.59
N ASP A 175 -7.57 -0.08 -14.99
CA ASP A 175 -8.38 0.57 -16.01
C ASP A 175 -7.98 0.12 -17.44
N ALA A 176 -8.74 0.59 -18.43
CA ALA A 176 -8.50 0.28 -19.83
C ALA A 176 -7.12 0.78 -20.33
N GLU A 177 -6.58 1.85 -19.75
CA GLU A 177 -5.29 2.41 -20.11
C GLU A 177 -4.16 1.48 -19.64
N VAL A 178 -4.21 1.02 -18.38
CA VAL A 178 -3.27 0.04 -17.84
C VAL A 178 -3.35 -1.27 -18.62
N LEU A 179 -4.55 -1.75 -18.97
CA LEU A 179 -4.71 -2.94 -19.82
C LEU A 179 -4.06 -2.77 -21.20
N ALA A 180 -4.27 -1.62 -21.85
CA ALA A 180 -3.66 -1.34 -23.14
C ALA A 180 -2.13 -1.29 -23.05
N GLN A 181 -1.60 -0.67 -21.99
CA GLN A 181 -0.17 -0.61 -21.73
C GLN A 181 0.43 -2.02 -21.50
N MET A 182 -0.24 -2.86 -20.69
CA MET A 182 0.17 -4.24 -20.46
C MET A 182 0.19 -5.06 -21.76
N LYS A 183 -0.83 -4.91 -22.60
CA LYS A 183 -0.90 -5.59 -23.90
C LYS A 183 0.25 -5.15 -24.82
N LYS A 184 0.55 -3.85 -24.87
CA LYS A 184 1.66 -3.31 -25.67
C LYS A 184 3.03 -3.82 -25.19
N GLU A 185 3.23 -3.90 -23.89
CA GLU A 185 4.45 -4.45 -23.28
C GLU A 185 4.62 -5.94 -23.59
N GLU A 186 3.52 -6.70 -23.54
CA GLU A 186 3.50 -8.13 -23.90
C GLU A 186 3.82 -8.36 -25.38
N GLU A 187 3.19 -7.59 -26.29
CA GLU A 187 3.49 -7.63 -27.73
C GLU A 187 4.96 -7.29 -28.03
N ALA A 188 5.53 -6.29 -27.33
CA ALA A 188 6.94 -5.93 -27.46
C ALA A 188 7.89 -7.05 -26.98
N LEU A 189 7.53 -7.75 -25.90
CA LEU A 189 8.32 -8.86 -25.36
C LEU A 189 8.29 -10.09 -26.30
N MET A 190 7.13 -10.40 -26.88
CA MET A 190 7.01 -11.49 -27.87
C MET A 190 7.82 -11.16 -29.14
N GLY A 191 7.77 -9.90 -29.60
CA GLY A 191 8.54 -9.45 -30.77
C GLY A 191 10.05 -9.59 -30.60
N THR A 192 10.58 -9.23 -29.43
CA THR A 192 12.03 -9.37 -29.13
C THR A 192 12.46 -10.83 -29.00
N THR A 193 11.62 -11.68 -28.40
CA THR A 193 11.89 -13.12 -28.26
C THR A 193 11.97 -13.82 -29.63
N LEU A 194 11.04 -13.50 -30.54
CA LEU A 194 11.05 -14.05 -31.90
C LEU A 194 12.26 -13.58 -32.70
N ALA A 195 12.62 -12.29 -32.65
CA ALA A 195 13.80 -11.76 -33.32
C ALA A 195 15.11 -12.43 -32.83
N GLY A 196 15.21 -12.69 -31.52
CA GLY A 196 16.34 -13.42 -30.93
C GLY A 196 16.44 -14.87 -31.43
N ALA A 197 15.31 -15.58 -31.52
CA ALA A 197 15.28 -16.96 -32.03
C ALA A 197 15.69 -17.06 -33.51
N PHE A 198 15.30 -16.08 -34.34
CA PHE A 198 15.70 -16.06 -35.75
C PHE A 198 17.20 -15.79 -35.97
N ASN A 199 17.84 -15.00 -35.11
CA ASN A 199 19.28 -14.72 -35.24
C ASN A 199 20.19 -15.87 -34.77
N MET A 200 19.73 -16.77 -33.89
CA MET A 200 20.53 -17.92 -33.45
C MET A 200 20.55 -19.09 -34.45
N GLY A 201 19.73 -19.04 -35.52
CA GLY A 201 19.66 -20.09 -36.53
C GLY A 201 20.66 -19.94 -37.69
N VAL A 202 21.50 -18.90 -37.71
CA VAL A 202 22.45 -18.62 -38.80
C VAL A 202 23.90 -18.76 -38.32
N ASP A 203 24.21 -19.86 -37.65
CA ASP A 203 25.60 -20.29 -37.54
C ASP A 203 26.03 -20.80 -38.92
N LYS A 204 26.74 -19.94 -39.66
CA LYS A 204 27.34 -20.29 -40.95
C LYS A 204 28.31 -21.48 -40.74
N PRO A 205 28.02 -22.66 -41.29
CA PRO A 205 28.98 -23.75 -41.25
C PRO A 205 30.15 -23.43 -42.19
N GLY A 206 31.34 -23.30 -41.63
CA GLY A 206 32.59 -23.55 -42.36
C GLY A 206 33.23 -22.35 -43.04
N ALA A 207 34.23 -21.78 -42.37
CA ALA A 207 35.44 -21.32 -43.03
C ALA A 207 36.62 -22.09 -42.41
N LYS A 208 37.04 -23.16 -43.08
CA LYS A 208 38.34 -23.82 -42.93
C LYS A 208 39.09 -23.68 -44.24
#